data_AF-A0AB39T5U4-F1
#
_entry.id   AF-A0AB39T5U4-F1
#
_cell.length_a   1.000
_cell.length_b   1.000
_cell.length_c   1.000
_cell.angle_alpha   90.00
_cell.angle_beta   90.00
_cell.angle_gamma   90.00
#
_symmetry.space_group_name_H-M   'P 1'
#
loop_
_entity.id
_entity.type
_entity.pdbx_description
1 polymer ?
#
loop_
_entity_poly.entity_id
_entity_poly.type
_entity_poly.pdbx_seq_one_letter_code
_entity_poly.pdbx_strand_id
1 'polypeptide(L)'
;MTDDTRTGTVRAVLHDMRAVDGAVYAAVAATPTPTLDTAFRRLSAAADHSKISFTIAAALALVPGRPRRAALAGAGAIAVASASANLLGKRLVHRARPDREAARVVVGRHVPMPASASFPSGHTASAVAFATAVGSVLPPAALPLAVLAWTVGYSRVHTGVHYPGDVAAGALLGVASAGVSLAVTGSWWAARGK
;
A
#
# COMPACT_ATOMS: atom_id res chain seq x y z
N MET A 1 31.76 -26.56 1.35
CA MET A 1 32.36 -25.22 1.16
C MET A 1 31.68 -24.49 0.00
N THR A 2 30.35 -24.33 0.05
CA THR A 2 29.51 -23.75 -1.01
C THR A 2 28.32 -22.96 -0.45
N ASP A 3 27.95 -23.22 0.81
CA ASP A 3 26.82 -22.57 1.49
C ASP A 3 27.19 -21.18 2.05
N ASP A 4 28.42 -21.01 2.51
CA ASP A 4 28.95 -19.77 3.08
C ASP A 4 29.12 -18.64 2.04
N THR A 5 29.57 -19.01 0.83
CA THR A 5 29.63 -18.09 -0.31
C THR A 5 28.25 -17.67 -0.80
N ARG A 6 27.27 -18.59 -0.80
CA ARG A 6 25.90 -18.29 -1.26
C ARG A 6 25.16 -17.38 -0.28
N THR A 7 25.32 -17.61 1.02
CA THR A 7 24.78 -16.72 2.06
C THR A 7 25.48 -15.35 2.07
N GLY A 8 26.79 -15.30 1.77
CA GLY A 8 27.52 -14.05 1.55
C GLY A 8 26.96 -13.21 0.40
N THR A 9 26.74 -13.82 -0.76
CA THR A 9 26.18 -13.13 -1.95
C THR A 9 24.76 -12.61 -1.69
N VAL A 10 23.90 -13.40 -1.06
CA VAL A 10 22.51 -12.96 -0.74
C VAL A 10 22.53 -11.76 0.21
N ARG A 11 23.38 -11.77 1.24
CA ARG A 11 23.50 -10.62 2.17
C ARG A 11 24.01 -9.37 1.45
N ALA A 12 24.97 -9.51 0.55
CA ALA A 12 25.49 -8.39 -0.25
C ALA A 12 24.40 -7.78 -1.13
N VAL A 13 23.65 -8.61 -1.87
CA VAL A 13 22.53 -8.13 -2.70
C VAL A 13 21.47 -7.41 -1.85
N LEU A 14 21.09 -7.98 -0.70
CA LEU A 14 20.12 -7.34 0.20
C LEU A 14 20.64 -6.01 0.76
N HIS A 15 21.93 -5.91 1.03
CA HIS A 15 22.56 -4.67 1.45
C HIS A 15 22.48 -3.61 0.34
N ASP A 16 22.83 -3.96 -0.89
CA ASP A 16 22.79 -3.04 -2.03
C ASP A 16 21.36 -2.58 -2.33
N MET A 17 20.38 -3.49 -2.26
CA MET A 17 18.96 -3.14 -2.40
C MET A 17 18.51 -2.14 -1.32
N ARG A 18 18.95 -2.31 -0.06
CA ARG A 18 18.62 -1.37 1.03
C ARG A 18 19.29 -0.02 0.81
N ALA A 19 20.53 0.00 0.30
CA ALA A 19 21.24 1.23 -0.02
C ALA A 19 20.53 2.02 -1.12
N VAL A 20 20.13 1.34 -2.21
CA VAL A 20 19.34 1.97 -3.29
C VAL A 20 17.99 2.49 -2.78
N ASP A 21 17.26 1.68 -2.00
CA ASP A 21 15.97 2.07 -1.43
C ASP A 21 16.09 3.30 -0.50
N GLY A 22 17.16 3.34 0.30
CA GLY A 22 17.51 4.50 1.12
C GLY A 22 17.88 5.74 0.31
N ALA A 23 18.66 5.58 -0.77
CA ALA A 23 19.05 6.68 -1.66
C ALA A 23 17.85 7.29 -2.38
N VAL A 24 16.92 6.46 -2.87
CA VAL A 24 15.69 6.94 -3.50
C VAL A 24 14.82 7.71 -2.48
N TYR A 25 14.70 7.18 -1.25
CA TYR A 25 14.01 7.90 -0.18
C TYR A 25 14.68 9.25 0.13
N ALA A 26 16.02 9.28 0.26
CA ALA A 26 16.76 10.50 0.54
C ALA A 26 16.59 11.54 -0.57
N ALA A 27 16.57 11.13 -1.83
CA ALA A 27 16.30 12.03 -2.96
C ALA A 27 14.90 12.67 -2.87
N VAL A 28 13.87 11.87 -2.54
CA VAL A 28 12.50 12.39 -2.32
C VAL A 28 12.46 13.36 -1.13
N ALA A 29 13.13 12.99 -0.03
CA ALA A 29 13.20 13.81 1.18
C ALA A 29 13.88 15.17 0.93
N ALA A 30 14.99 15.18 0.18
CA ALA A 30 15.79 16.38 -0.10
C ALA A 30 15.20 17.30 -1.18
N THR A 31 14.31 16.80 -2.04
CA THR A 31 13.71 17.59 -3.12
C THR A 31 12.64 18.55 -2.58
N PRO A 32 12.77 19.88 -2.72
CA PRO A 32 11.75 20.83 -2.25
C PRO A 32 10.48 20.77 -3.10
N THR A 33 9.31 20.59 -2.47
CA THR A 33 8.00 20.57 -3.17
C THR A 33 6.91 21.30 -2.37
N PRO A 34 7.11 22.58 -2.00
CA PRO A 34 6.24 23.28 -1.06
C PRO A 34 4.77 23.33 -1.49
N THR A 35 4.50 23.38 -2.80
CA THR A 35 3.16 23.38 -3.39
C THR A 35 2.44 22.03 -3.23
N LEU A 36 3.16 20.92 -3.09
CA LEU A 36 2.61 19.57 -3.00
C LEU A 36 2.55 19.04 -1.57
N ASP A 37 3.38 19.58 -0.67
CA ASP A 37 3.56 19.06 0.69
C ASP A 37 2.25 18.97 1.47
N THR A 38 1.44 20.04 1.43
CA THR A 38 0.16 20.05 2.12
C THR A 38 -0.84 19.06 1.51
N ALA A 39 -0.85 18.91 0.19
CA ALA A 39 -1.73 17.96 -0.48
C ALA A 39 -1.38 16.52 -0.11
N PHE A 40 -0.10 16.14 -0.19
CA PHE A 40 0.34 14.79 0.18
C PHE A 40 0.23 14.49 1.67
N ARG A 41 0.47 15.47 2.55
CA ARG A 41 0.24 15.31 3.99
C ARG A 41 -1.24 15.01 4.28
N ARG A 42 -2.16 15.78 3.69
CA ARG A 42 -3.61 15.58 3.83
C ARG A 42 -4.05 14.25 3.24
N LEU A 43 -3.56 13.90 2.05
CA LEU A 43 -3.85 12.61 1.41
C LEU A 43 -3.39 11.45 2.30
N SER A 44 -2.19 11.53 2.87
CA SER A 44 -1.66 10.50 3.76
C SER A 44 -2.53 10.33 5.02
N ALA A 45 -2.99 11.43 5.63
CA ALA A 45 -3.90 11.39 6.78
C ALA A 45 -5.33 10.92 6.44
N ALA A 46 -5.79 11.21 5.22
CA ALA A 46 -7.08 10.73 4.71
C ALA A 46 -7.02 9.23 4.37
N ALA A 47 -5.87 8.73 3.92
CA ALA A 47 -5.65 7.31 3.62
C ALA A 47 -5.58 6.44 4.89
N ASP A 48 -5.31 7.03 6.06
CA ASP A 48 -5.29 6.29 7.33
C ASP A 48 -6.60 5.52 7.56
N HIS A 49 -6.49 4.31 8.10
CA HIS A 49 -7.62 3.39 8.34
C HIS A 49 -8.44 3.06 7.08
N SER A 50 -7.87 3.22 5.88
CA SER A 50 -8.54 2.97 4.60
C SER A 50 -9.82 3.80 4.39
N LYS A 51 -9.93 4.97 5.04
CA LYS A 51 -11.14 5.82 4.99
C LYS A 51 -11.56 6.14 3.55
N ILE A 52 -10.63 6.60 2.71
CA ILE A 52 -10.91 6.92 1.30
C ILE A 52 -11.53 5.71 0.57
N SER A 53 -10.91 4.53 0.71
CA SER A 53 -11.38 3.31 0.05
C SER A 53 -12.75 2.88 0.55
N PHE A 54 -13.01 2.95 1.85
CA PHE A 54 -14.32 2.62 2.42
C PHE A 54 -15.40 3.63 2.04
N THR A 55 -15.08 4.92 1.92
CA THR A 55 -16.02 5.92 1.40
C THR A 55 -16.42 5.62 -0.04
N ILE A 56 -15.45 5.28 -0.90
CA ILE A 56 -15.73 4.89 -2.29
C ILE A 56 -16.54 3.59 -2.32
N ALA A 57 -16.18 2.59 -1.50
CA ALA A 57 -16.93 1.34 -1.40
C ALA A 57 -18.39 1.58 -0.99
N ALA A 58 -18.62 2.43 0.01
CA ALA A 58 -19.96 2.79 0.47
C ALA A 58 -20.77 3.44 -0.65
N ALA A 59 -20.19 4.41 -1.38
CA ALA A 59 -20.85 5.04 -2.53
C ALA A 59 -21.20 4.03 -3.63
N LEU A 60 -20.27 3.15 -3.99
CA LEU A 60 -20.50 2.10 -4.98
C LEU A 60 -21.58 1.09 -4.52
N ALA A 61 -21.67 0.80 -3.22
CA ALA A 61 -22.65 -0.14 -2.66
C ALA A 61 -24.11 0.34 -2.80
N LEU A 62 -24.33 1.66 -2.88
CA LEU A 62 -25.65 2.26 -3.08
C LEU A 62 -26.25 1.90 -4.45
N VAL A 63 -25.42 1.65 -5.46
CA VAL A 63 -25.86 1.32 -6.82
C VAL A 63 -25.94 -0.21 -7.00
N PRO A 64 -27.12 -0.80 -7.22
CA PRO A 64 -27.28 -2.23 -7.42
C PRO A 64 -26.49 -2.78 -8.63
N GLY A 65 -26.31 -4.09 -8.67
CA GLY A 65 -25.60 -4.76 -9.76
C GLY A 65 -24.08 -4.63 -9.65
N ARG A 66 -23.40 -4.37 -10.77
CA ARG A 66 -21.92 -4.41 -10.86
C ARG A 66 -21.21 -3.51 -9.84
N PRO A 67 -21.64 -2.25 -9.56
CA PRO A 67 -20.98 -1.40 -8.57
C PRO A 67 -21.00 -1.97 -7.15
N ARG A 68 -22.15 -2.47 -6.67
CA ARG A 68 -22.24 -3.14 -5.36
C ARG A 68 -21.37 -4.38 -5.27
N ARG A 69 -21.29 -5.17 -6.35
CA ARG A 69 -20.39 -6.34 -6.41
C ARG A 69 -18.92 -5.92 -6.27
N ALA A 70 -18.55 -4.83 -6.96
CA ALA A 70 -17.20 -4.27 -6.90
C ALA A 70 -16.89 -3.73 -5.50
N ALA A 71 -17.84 -3.06 -4.84
CA ALA A 71 -17.69 -2.60 -3.46
C ALA A 71 -17.41 -3.74 -2.48
N LEU A 72 -18.15 -4.85 -2.59
CA LEU A 72 -17.95 -6.03 -1.73
C LEU A 72 -16.60 -6.70 -1.98
N ALA A 73 -16.21 -6.87 -3.25
CA ALA A 73 -14.88 -7.38 -3.60
C ALA A 73 -13.76 -6.47 -3.09
N GLY A 74 -13.91 -5.15 -3.24
CA GLY A 74 -12.97 -4.15 -2.73
C GLY A 74 -12.84 -4.18 -1.21
N ALA A 75 -13.96 -4.19 -0.48
CA ALA A 75 -13.96 -4.27 0.98
C ALA A 75 -13.32 -5.58 1.50
N GLY A 76 -13.66 -6.72 0.87
CA GLY A 76 -13.02 -8.00 1.15
C GLY A 76 -11.50 -7.98 0.90
N ALA A 77 -11.06 -7.31 -0.17
CA ALA A 77 -9.64 -7.20 -0.52
C ALA A 77 -8.88 -6.36 0.51
N ILE A 78 -9.47 -5.26 0.99
CA ILE A 78 -8.90 -4.45 2.09
C ILE A 78 -8.74 -5.29 3.36
N ALA A 79 -9.76 -6.08 3.71
CA ALA A 79 -9.72 -6.92 4.91
C ALA A 79 -8.58 -7.96 4.82
N VAL A 80 -8.45 -8.65 3.69
CA VAL A 80 -7.36 -9.60 3.44
C VAL A 80 -5.99 -8.93 3.49
N ALA A 81 -5.84 -7.77 2.83
CA ALA A 81 -4.58 -7.03 2.81
C ALA A 81 -4.18 -6.54 4.21
N SER A 82 -5.13 -6.00 4.96
CA SER A 82 -4.91 -5.49 6.32
C SER A 82 -4.54 -6.60 7.29
N ALA A 83 -5.24 -7.74 7.24
CA ALA A 83 -4.93 -8.90 8.04
C ALA A 83 -3.53 -9.43 7.69
N SER A 84 -3.23 -9.59 6.40
CA SER A 84 -1.93 -10.12 5.95
C SER A 84 -0.76 -9.19 6.32
N ALA A 85 -0.92 -7.87 6.16
CA ALA A 85 0.12 -6.91 6.50
C ALA A 85 0.39 -6.89 8.01
N ASN A 86 -0.66 -6.93 8.85
CA ASN A 86 -0.51 -6.82 10.30
C ASN A 86 -0.13 -8.14 10.99
N LEU A 87 -0.63 -9.28 10.50
CA LEU A 87 -0.39 -10.59 11.11
C LEU A 87 0.88 -11.26 10.59
N LEU A 88 1.16 -11.13 9.29
CA LEU A 88 2.29 -11.81 8.65
C LEU A 88 3.43 -10.82 8.42
N GLY A 89 3.16 -9.74 7.68
CA GLY A 89 4.22 -8.82 7.24
C GLY A 89 5.01 -8.19 8.38
N LYS A 90 4.31 -7.54 9.31
CA LYS A 90 4.94 -6.81 10.42
C LYS A 90 5.59 -7.69 11.48
N ARG A 91 5.22 -8.98 11.57
CA ARG A 91 5.82 -9.92 12.52
C ARG A 91 7.05 -10.62 11.94
N LEU A 92 7.08 -10.82 10.63
CA LEU A 92 8.15 -11.52 9.93
C LEU A 92 9.35 -10.62 9.62
N VAL A 93 9.11 -9.33 9.35
CA VAL A 93 10.18 -8.38 8.96
C VAL A 93 10.16 -7.15 9.85
N HIS A 94 11.06 -7.13 10.83
CA HIS A 94 11.30 -5.96 11.67
C HIS A 94 12.21 -4.96 10.94
N ARG A 95 11.65 -4.23 9.97
CA ARG A 95 12.33 -3.11 9.33
C ARG A 95 12.01 -1.82 10.07
N ALA A 96 13.07 -1.10 10.48
CA ALA A 96 12.95 0.25 11.03
C ALA A 96 12.42 1.22 9.97
N ARG A 97 11.59 2.18 10.38
CA ARG A 97 11.08 3.24 9.49
C ARG A 97 12.21 4.18 9.06
N PRO A 98 12.03 4.93 7.97
CA PRO A 98 12.97 5.97 7.60
C PRO A 98 13.15 6.99 8.72
N ASP A 99 14.40 7.35 8.98
CA ASP A 99 14.72 8.47 9.85
C ASP A 99 14.45 9.78 9.09
N ARG A 100 13.45 10.53 9.56
CA ARG A 100 13.05 11.80 8.95
C ARG A 100 14.02 12.93 9.27
N GLU A 101 14.64 12.89 10.44
CA GLU A 101 15.55 13.93 10.90
C GLU A 101 16.89 13.80 10.16
N ALA A 102 17.43 12.59 10.11
CA ALA A 102 18.65 12.32 9.34
C ALA A 102 18.48 12.63 7.85
N ALA A 103 17.30 12.34 7.27
CA ALA A 103 16.97 12.66 5.88
C ALA A 103 16.50 14.11 5.66
N ARG A 104 16.45 14.94 6.72
CA ARG A 104 16.04 16.36 6.68
C ARG A 104 14.67 16.59 6.03
N VAL A 105 13.73 15.68 6.29
CA VAL A 105 12.34 15.83 5.82
C VAL A 105 11.72 17.06 6.48
N VAL A 106 11.33 18.04 5.68
CA VAL A 106 10.71 19.28 6.17
C VAL A 106 9.49 19.00 7.06
N VAL A 107 9.34 19.75 8.15
CA VAL A 107 8.26 19.58 9.15
C VAL A 107 6.87 19.66 8.50
N GLY A 108 6.72 20.48 7.46
CA GLY A 108 5.50 20.58 6.66
C GLY A 108 5.05 19.27 6.00
N ARG A 109 5.88 18.24 5.91
CA ARG A 109 5.50 16.90 5.38
C ARG A 109 5.11 15.90 6.46
N HIS A 110 5.28 16.24 7.74
CA HIS A 110 5.16 15.23 8.80
C HIS A 110 3.71 14.79 9.01
N VAL A 111 3.54 13.48 9.16
CA VAL A 111 2.34 12.82 9.72
C VAL A 111 2.75 12.04 10.97
N PRO A 112 1.82 11.67 11.88
CA PRO A 112 2.16 10.86 13.05
C PRO A 112 2.97 9.62 12.65
N MET A 113 4.10 9.39 13.32
CA MET A 113 4.95 8.23 13.04
C MET A 113 4.28 6.96 13.57
N PRO A 114 4.02 5.93 12.75
CA PRO A 114 3.42 4.71 13.25
C PRO A 114 4.39 3.90 14.12
N ALA A 115 3.91 3.43 15.27
CA ALA A 115 4.70 2.63 16.22
C ALA A 115 5.07 1.22 15.72
N SER A 116 4.35 0.71 14.71
CA SER A 116 4.59 -0.62 14.14
C SER A 116 5.65 -0.60 13.03
N ALA A 117 6.25 -1.77 12.75
CA ALA A 117 7.25 -2.00 11.69
C ALA A 117 6.90 -1.34 10.34
N SER A 118 7.94 -0.96 9.58
CA SER A 118 7.78 -0.27 8.30
C SER A 118 7.35 -1.20 7.16
N PHE A 119 7.72 -2.48 7.21
CA PHE A 119 7.52 -3.40 6.10
C PHE A 119 6.38 -4.39 6.34
N PRO A 120 5.53 -4.67 5.34
CA PRO A 120 5.26 -3.85 4.15
C PRO A 120 4.37 -2.65 4.49
N SER A 121 4.19 -1.71 3.55
CA SER A 121 3.26 -0.61 3.75
C SER A 121 1.79 -1.06 3.72
N GLY A 122 1.12 -1.05 4.87
CA GLY A 122 -0.29 -1.45 4.99
C GLY A 122 -1.27 -0.50 4.29
N HIS A 123 -0.95 0.80 4.22
CA HIS A 123 -1.76 1.80 3.49
C HIS A 123 -1.72 1.52 1.99
N THR A 124 -0.52 1.30 1.44
CA THR A 124 -0.36 0.93 0.03
C THR A 124 -1.03 -0.41 -0.26
N ALA A 125 -0.85 -1.42 0.60
CA ALA A 125 -1.46 -2.72 0.42
C ALA A 125 -2.99 -2.64 0.35
N SER A 126 -3.61 -1.89 1.26
CA SER A 126 -5.07 -1.71 1.28
C SER A 126 -5.57 -0.92 0.07
N ALA A 127 -4.88 0.16 -0.31
CA ALA A 127 -5.27 0.99 -1.45
C ALA A 127 -5.16 0.23 -2.78
N VAL A 128 -4.07 -0.51 -2.98
CA VAL A 128 -3.87 -1.34 -4.18
C VAL A 128 -4.85 -2.51 -4.19
N ALA A 129 -5.08 -3.19 -3.06
CA ALA A 129 -6.06 -4.27 -2.97
C ALA A 129 -7.46 -3.80 -3.38
N PHE A 130 -7.88 -2.64 -2.87
CA PHE A 130 -9.16 -2.03 -3.24
C PHE A 130 -9.21 -1.69 -4.74
N ALA A 131 -8.21 -0.98 -5.24
CA ALA A 131 -8.16 -0.54 -6.63
C ALA A 131 -8.18 -1.72 -7.62
N THR A 132 -7.38 -2.76 -7.36
CA THR A 132 -7.34 -3.96 -8.18
C THR A 132 -8.66 -4.71 -8.14
N ALA A 133 -9.23 -4.97 -6.96
CA ALA A 133 -10.48 -5.73 -6.86
C ALA A 133 -11.67 -4.99 -7.48
N VAL A 134 -11.80 -3.67 -7.22
CA VAL A 134 -12.86 -2.86 -7.81
C VAL A 134 -12.67 -2.74 -9.31
N GLY A 135 -11.45 -2.47 -9.78
CA GLY A 135 -11.13 -2.34 -11.20
C GLY A 135 -11.40 -3.62 -12.01
N SER A 136 -11.20 -4.80 -11.42
CA SER A 136 -11.53 -6.08 -12.07
C SER A 136 -13.04 -6.29 -12.26
N VAL A 137 -13.88 -5.76 -11.35
CA VAL A 137 -15.35 -5.92 -11.44
C VAL A 137 -16.01 -4.78 -12.21
N LEU A 138 -15.47 -3.56 -12.06
CA LEU A 138 -15.93 -2.32 -12.66
C LEU A 138 -14.77 -1.64 -13.43
N PRO A 139 -14.48 -2.09 -14.68
CA PRO A 139 -13.31 -1.64 -15.45
C PRO A 139 -13.16 -0.12 -15.61
N PRO A 140 -14.23 0.69 -15.78
CA PRO A 140 -14.09 2.14 -15.83
C PRO A 140 -13.47 2.78 -14.58
N ALA A 141 -13.56 2.12 -13.42
CA ALA A 141 -12.95 2.59 -12.17
C ALA A 141 -11.46 2.21 -12.03
N ALA A 142 -10.93 1.32 -12.88
CA ALA A 142 -9.60 0.74 -12.70
C ALA A 142 -8.50 1.80 -12.75
N LEU A 143 -8.45 2.63 -13.80
CA LEU A 143 -7.42 3.65 -13.95
C LEU A 143 -7.49 4.74 -12.85
N PRO A 144 -8.66 5.36 -12.56
CA PRO A 144 -8.76 6.35 -11.48
C PRO A 144 -8.32 5.79 -10.13
N LEU A 145 -8.71 4.56 -9.80
CA LEU A 145 -8.35 3.93 -8.53
C LEU A 145 -6.88 3.51 -8.49
N ALA A 146 -6.29 3.10 -9.62
CA ALA A 146 -4.85 2.82 -9.69
C ALA A 146 -4.01 4.08 -9.46
N VAL A 147 -4.41 5.22 -10.06
CA VAL A 147 -3.77 6.52 -9.81
C VAL A 147 -3.92 6.93 -8.35
N LEU A 148 -5.11 6.75 -7.76
CA LEU A 148 -5.32 7.00 -6.33
C LEU A 148 -4.44 6.11 -5.45
N ALA A 149 -4.36 4.82 -5.73
CA ALA A 149 -3.52 3.89 -4.96
C ALA A 149 -2.03 4.24 -5.07
N TRP A 150 -1.57 4.64 -6.26
CA TRP A 150 -0.21 5.10 -6.48
C TRP A 150 0.10 6.39 -5.71
N THR A 151 -0.80 7.38 -5.76
CA THR A 151 -0.63 8.64 -4.99
C THR A 151 -0.66 8.42 -3.49
N VAL A 152 -1.47 7.48 -2.98
CA VAL A 152 -1.42 7.05 -1.57
C VAL A 152 -0.06 6.46 -1.24
N GLY A 153 0.46 5.54 -2.06
CA GLY A 153 1.78 4.94 -1.87
C GLY A 153 2.90 5.97 -1.86
N TYR A 154 2.91 6.88 -2.85
CA TYR A 154 3.86 7.98 -2.92
C TYR A 154 3.79 8.89 -1.68
N SER A 155 2.58 9.24 -1.22
CA SER A 155 2.41 10.09 -0.03
C SER A 155 3.09 9.51 1.22
N ARG A 156 3.22 8.17 1.32
CA ARG A 156 3.89 7.51 2.45
C ARG A 156 5.42 7.65 2.39
N VAL A 157 6.01 7.68 1.19
CA VAL A 157 7.42 8.01 0.99
C VAL A 157 7.65 9.50 1.23
N HIS A 158 6.78 10.33 0.66
CA HIS A 158 6.83 11.80 0.77
C HIS A 158 6.80 12.31 2.20
N THR A 159 5.93 11.71 3.02
CA THR A 159 5.78 12.04 4.45
C THR A 159 6.81 11.33 5.34
N GLY A 160 7.75 10.58 4.75
CA GLY A 160 8.86 9.93 5.44
C GLY A 160 8.45 8.89 6.48
N VAL A 161 7.40 8.10 6.21
CA VAL A 161 7.02 6.97 7.08
C VAL A 161 7.42 5.62 6.50
N HIS A 162 7.68 5.54 5.20
CA HIS A 162 7.97 4.29 4.49
C HIS A 162 9.04 4.51 3.42
N TYR A 163 9.86 3.49 3.21
CA TYR A 163 10.76 3.44 2.06
C TYR A 163 9.99 3.04 0.78
N PRO A 164 10.47 3.40 -0.42
CA PRO A 164 9.92 2.92 -1.69
C PRO A 164 9.73 1.39 -1.76
N GLY A 165 10.67 0.61 -1.22
CA GLY A 165 10.58 -0.85 -1.14
C GLY A 165 9.43 -1.34 -0.25
N ASP A 166 9.10 -0.62 0.83
CA ASP A 166 7.94 -0.94 1.68
C ASP A 166 6.63 -0.75 0.88
N VAL A 167 6.59 0.29 0.03
CA VAL A 167 5.45 0.61 -0.85
C VAL A 167 5.31 -0.44 -1.95
N ALA A 168 6.41 -0.82 -2.61
CA ALA A 168 6.40 -1.86 -3.65
C ALA A 168 5.91 -3.21 -3.09
N ALA A 169 6.43 -3.64 -1.94
CA ALA A 169 5.97 -4.85 -1.27
C ALA A 169 4.51 -4.76 -0.83
N GLY A 170 4.08 -3.59 -0.35
CA GLY A 170 2.67 -3.31 -0.06
C GLY A 170 1.79 -3.49 -1.30
N ALA A 171 2.20 -2.94 -2.45
CA ALA A 171 1.45 -3.08 -3.70
C ALA A 171 1.31 -4.54 -4.14
N LEU A 172 2.40 -5.34 -4.08
CA LEU A 172 2.36 -6.77 -4.39
C LEU A 172 1.38 -7.52 -3.47
N LEU A 173 1.45 -7.25 -2.16
CA LEU A 173 0.52 -7.82 -1.19
C LEU A 173 -0.93 -7.42 -1.50
N GLY A 174 -1.15 -6.18 -1.92
CA GLY A 174 -2.46 -5.68 -2.31
C GLY A 174 -3.05 -6.43 -3.50
N VAL A 175 -2.27 -6.61 -4.57
CA VAL A 175 -2.67 -7.38 -5.76
C VAL A 175 -3.03 -8.82 -5.38
N ALA A 176 -2.20 -9.49 -4.59
CA ALA A 176 -2.48 -10.84 -4.12
C ALA A 176 -3.78 -10.91 -3.30
N SER A 177 -4.00 -9.94 -2.40
CA SER A 177 -5.20 -9.86 -1.56
C SER A 177 -6.48 -9.63 -2.39
N ALA A 178 -6.38 -8.83 -3.46
CA ALA A 178 -7.46 -8.65 -4.42
C ALA A 178 -7.83 -9.97 -5.11
N GLY A 179 -6.84 -10.75 -5.55
CA GLY A 179 -7.06 -12.07 -6.15
C GLY A 179 -7.85 -13.02 -5.24
N VAL A 180 -7.48 -13.08 -3.95
CA VAL A 180 -8.21 -13.88 -2.94
C VAL A 180 -9.65 -13.40 -2.81
N SER A 181 -9.87 -12.10 -2.65
CA SER A 181 -11.22 -11.54 -2.51
C SER A 181 -12.10 -11.79 -3.75
N LEU A 182 -11.53 -11.64 -4.95
CA LEU A 182 -12.22 -11.91 -6.21
C LEU A 182 -12.61 -13.39 -6.36
N ALA A 183 -11.74 -14.32 -5.96
CA ALA A 183 -12.05 -15.75 -5.99
C ALA A 183 -13.22 -16.12 -5.06
N VAL A 184 -13.23 -15.56 -3.84
CA VAL A 184 -14.30 -15.77 -2.86
C VAL A 184 -15.62 -15.16 -3.34
N THR A 185 -15.59 -13.89 -3.75
CA THR A 185 -16.81 -13.19 -4.19
C THR A 185 -17.33 -13.77 -5.50
N GLY A 186 -16.47 -14.14 -6.44
CA GLY A 186 -16.84 -14.81 -7.69
C GLY A 186 -17.61 -16.10 -7.45
N SER A 187 -17.09 -16.96 -6.57
CA SER A 187 -17.75 -18.21 -6.17
C SER A 187 -19.14 -17.97 -5.55
N TRP A 188 -19.26 -16.95 -4.69
CA TRP A 188 -20.52 -16.59 -4.04
C TRP A 188 -21.60 -16.12 -5.03
N TRP A 189 -21.22 -15.30 -6.02
CA TRP A 189 -22.15 -14.85 -7.06
C TRP A 189 -22.59 -15.98 -7.97
N ALA A 190 -21.68 -16.90 -8.32
CA ALA A 190 -22.02 -18.08 -9.11
C ALA A 190 -23.02 -18.99 -8.40
N ALA A 191 -22.93 -19.12 -7.07
CA ALA A 191 -23.86 -19.91 -6.26
C ALA A 191 -25.25 -19.27 -6.12
N ARG A 192 -25.37 -17.93 -6.17
CA ARG A 192 -26.66 -17.21 -6.10
C ARG A 192 -27.38 -17.04 -7.43
N GLY A 193 -26.68 -17.29 -8.55
CA GLY A 193 -27.25 -17.26 -9.89
C GLY A 193 -27.81 -18.60 -10.35
N LYS A 194 -27.72 -19.64 -9.50
CA LYS A 194 -28.43 -20.92 -9.63
C LYS A 194 -29.64 -20.91 -8.72
#